data_AF-A0A7J6WFX4-F1
#
_entry.id   AF-A0A7J6WFX4-F1
#
_cell.length_a   1.000
_cell.length_b   1.000
_cell.length_c   1.000
_cell.angle_alpha   90.00
_cell.angle_beta   90.00
_cell.angle_gamma   90.00
#
_symmetry.space_group_name_H-M   'P 1'
#
loop_
_entity.id
_entity.type
_entity.pdbx_description
1 polymer ?
#
loop_
_entity_poly.entity_id
_entity_poly.type
_entity_poly.pdbx_seq_one_letter_code
_entity_poly.pdbx_strand_id
1 'polypeptide(L)'
;MGSRNRAMTCLITRLFLVSTNIPSSLSIPPPSFHLPFITSSSSSNRRSFSNLGFGFSSFTTIRGFCSREIMSDKVASSLENLQISDSSSVTYLSAKEAAEIDEILMGPLGFSVDQLMELAGLSVATSIAEVYKPSEYSRVLVICGPGNNGGDGLVGARHLHHFGYRPYICYPKRTSKALYNGLVTQLESLSVPFLSLEDLPQDLSNDFDIVIDAMFGFSFHGTPRPPFDDLIQRLVSLHRYDHTHQRSAVIASVDIPSGWHVEEGDIGGEGIKPDMLISLTAPKLCAKKFCGPHHFLGGRFVPQPIAEKYRLNLPSYPGTSMCVRIGRKASTS
;
A
#
# COMPACT_ATOMS: atom_id res chain seq x y z
N MET A 1 19.25 -68.89 -17.36
CA MET A 1 19.76 -67.74 -18.13
C MET A 1 19.40 -66.50 -17.31
N GLY A 2 20.19 -65.95 -16.38
CA GLY A 2 21.60 -65.52 -16.45
C GLY A 2 21.68 -64.22 -17.26
N SER A 3 22.05 -63.02 -16.77
CA SER A 3 22.68 -62.60 -15.51
C SER A 3 22.35 -61.13 -15.16
N ARG A 4 22.62 -60.78 -13.90
CA ARG A 4 22.76 -59.42 -13.32
C ARG A 4 24.07 -58.75 -13.78
N ASN A 5 24.16 -57.42 -13.64
CA ASN A 5 25.26 -56.60 -13.03
C ASN A 5 25.11 -55.13 -13.50
N ARG A 6 24.87 -54.11 -12.66
CA ARG A 6 25.77 -53.41 -11.71
C ARG A 6 27.18 -53.16 -12.25
N ALA A 7 27.56 -51.89 -12.45
CA ALA A 7 28.71 -51.29 -11.76
C ALA A 7 28.87 -49.80 -12.10
N MET A 8 29.01 -49.04 -11.03
CA MET A 8 29.55 -47.70 -10.90
C MET A 8 31.08 -47.81 -10.91
N THR A 9 31.83 -46.94 -11.61
CA THR A 9 33.24 -46.70 -11.27
C THR A 9 33.71 -45.31 -11.69
N CYS A 10 34.28 -44.63 -10.70
CA CYS A 10 35.07 -43.42 -10.73
C CYS A 10 36.40 -43.63 -11.48
N LEU A 11 36.91 -42.64 -12.22
CA LEU A 11 38.36 -42.42 -12.27
C LEU A 11 38.71 -40.96 -12.62
N ILE A 12 39.40 -40.35 -11.67
CA ILE A 12 40.20 -39.13 -11.74
C ILE A 12 41.37 -39.34 -12.71
N THR A 13 41.86 -38.30 -13.39
CA THR A 13 43.28 -37.80 -13.34
C THR A 13 43.71 -36.96 -14.57
N ARG A 14 44.23 -35.75 -14.26
CA ARG A 14 45.23 -34.87 -14.95
C ARG A 14 44.86 -34.12 -16.24
N LEU A 15 44.80 -32.78 -16.21
CA LEU A 15 45.89 -31.76 -16.23
C LEU A 15 46.32 -31.41 -17.66
N PHE A 16 45.97 -30.21 -18.12
CA PHE A 16 46.89 -29.33 -18.87
C PHE A 16 46.50 -27.87 -18.64
N LEU A 17 47.50 -27.08 -18.28
CA LEU A 17 47.47 -25.64 -18.14
C LEU A 17 47.21 -24.96 -19.49
N VAL A 18 46.36 -23.92 -19.50
CA VAL A 18 46.66 -22.68 -20.24
C VAL A 18 46.27 -21.49 -19.38
N SER A 19 47.29 -20.72 -19.03
CA SER A 19 47.27 -19.45 -18.33
C SER A 19 47.22 -18.33 -19.37
N THR A 20 46.33 -17.34 -19.22
CA THR A 20 46.59 -15.97 -19.67
C THR A 20 45.68 -14.95 -18.94
N ASN A 21 46.32 -14.17 -18.07
CA ASN A 21 46.23 -12.71 -17.92
C ASN A 21 44.87 -12.05 -17.62
N ILE A 22 44.69 -11.73 -16.33
CA ILE A 22 43.82 -10.65 -15.83
C ILE A 22 44.71 -9.45 -15.49
N PRO A 23 44.50 -8.24 -16.06
CA PRO A 23 45.12 -7.04 -15.54
C PRO A 23 44.29 -6.46 -14.40
N SER A 24 44.94 -6.36 -13.25
CA SER A 24 44.56 -5.53 -12.11
C SER A 24 44.79 -4.04 -12.37
N SER A 25 44.02 -3.21 -11.67
CA SER A 25 44.19 -1.76 -11.39
C SER A 25 43.36 -0.78 -12.22
N LEU A 26 42.33 -0.23 -11.56
CA LEU A 26 41.89 1.16 -11.68
C LEU A 26 41.13 1.50 -10.39
N SER A 27 41.91 1.85 -9.36
CA SER A 27 41.44 2.44 -8.12
C SER A 27 41.06 3.90 -8.36
N ILE A 28 39.77 4.20 -8.32
CA ILE A 28 39.22 5.56 -8.38
C ILE A 28 39.30 6.16 -6.97
N PRO A 29 39.97 7.33 -6.76
CA PRO A 29 39.97 7.99 -5.46
C PRO A 29 38.65 8.72 -5.19
N PRO A 30 38.20 8.85 -3.93
CA PRO A 30 36.97 9.56 -3.59
C PRO A 30 37.13 11.08 -3.79
N PRO A 31 36.03 11.82 -4.05
CA PRO A 31 36.08 13.27 -4.25
C PRO A 31 36.34 14.00 -2.92
N SER A 32 37.35 14.88 -2.94
CA SER A 32 37.66 15.82 -1.86
C SER A 32 36.65 16.96 -1.85
N PHE A 33 35.79 17.00 -0.83
CA PHE A 33 34.94 18.15 -0.55
C PHE A 33 35.74 19.23 0.19
N HIS A 34 36.07 20.32 -0.51
CA HIS A 34 36.53 21.55 0.13
C HIS A 34 35.33 22.33 0.66
N LEU A 35 35.18 22.38 1.99
CA LEU A 35 34.33 23.35 2.68
C LEU A 35 35.12 24.65 2.88
N PRO A 36 34.57 25.84 2.55
CA PRO A 36 35.15 27.09 2.99
C PRO A 36 34.86 27.31 4.47
N PHE A 37 35.93 27.44 5.25
CA PHE A 37 35.92 27.94 6.63
C PHE A 37 35.36 29.37 6.65
N ILE A 38 34.20 29.57 7.28
CA ILE A 38 33.76 30.89 7.73
C ILE A 38 34.20 31.04 9.19
N THR A 39 35.13 31.96 9.40
CA THR A 39 35.52 32.45 10.72
C THR A 39 34.42 33.37 11.26
N SER A 40 33.93 33.11 12.47
CA SER A 40 33.29 34.16 13.27
C SER A 40 33.87 34.13 14.68
N SER A 41 34.58 35.21 14.99
CA SER A 41 35.19 35.49 16.27
C SER A 41 34.14 36.00 17.24
N SER A 42 34.05 35.34 18.40
CA SER A 42 33.39 35.84 19.59
C SER A 42 34.24 36.96 20.21
N SER A 43 33.65 38.14 20.40
CA SER A 43 34.14 39.07 21.43
C SER A 43 32.95 39.74 22.12
N SER A 44 32.99 39.63 23.44
CA SER A 44 32.08 40.14 24.44
C SER A 44 32.24 41.66 24.60
N ASN A 45 31.15 42.37 24.91
CA ASN A 45 31.22 43.44 25.91
C ASN A 45 29.86 43.80 26.52
N ARG A 46 29.89 43.89 27.85
CA ARG A 46 28.82 44.31 28.76
C ARG A 46 28.60 45.83 28.73
N ARG A 47 27.38 46.25 29.10
CA ARG A 47 27.01 47.40 29.98
C ARG A 47 25.48 47.39 30.08
N SER A 48 24.86 46.96 31.19
CA SER A 48 24.59 47.65 32.47
C SER A 48 23.58 48.80 32.39
N PHE A 49 22.85 48.99 33.49
CA PHE A 49 21.76 49.94 33.83
C PHE A 49 20.34 49.35 33.63
N SER A 50 19.44 49.32 34.62
CA SER A 50 19.45 49.67 36.04
C SER A 50 18.13 49.20 36.65
N ASN A 51 18.20 48.74 37.91
CA ASN A 51 17.09 48.37 38.78
C ASN A 51 16.02 49.47 38.93
N LEU A 52 14.76 49.05 39.12
CA LEU A 52 13.88 49.67 40.11
C LEU A 52 13.02 48.57 40.76
N GLY A 53 13.23 48.35 42.05
CA GLY A 53 12.39 47.53 42.91
C GLY A 53 11.96 48.35 44.12
N PHE A 54 10.67 48.31 44.41
CA PHE A 54 10.02 48.61 45.69
C PHE A 54 9.17 47.35 45.98
N GLY A 55 8.98 46.81 47.19
CA GLY A 55 9.29 47.21 48.55
C GLY A 55 8.35 46.41 49.48
N PHE A 56 8.93 45.48 50.23
CA PHE A 56 8.56 44.86 51.52
C PHE A 56 7.11 44.67 52.04
N SER A 57 6.90 43.42 52.52
CA SER A 57 6.17 42.97 53.74
C SER A 57 4.62 43.06 53.74
N SER A 58 3.83 42.13 54.29
CA SER A 58 4.03 41.27 55.45
C SER A 58 2.93 40.17 55.56
N PHE A 59 3.18 39.22 56.46
CA PHE A 59 2.27 38.33 57.22
C PHE A 59 1.76 36.99 56.66
N THR A 60 1.71 36.08 57.64
CA THR A 60 1.60 34.63 57.66
C THR A 60 0.15 34.13 57.68
N THR A 61 -0.06 32.96 57.06
CA THR A 61 -1.00 31.87 57.38
C THR A 61 -2.49 32.17 57.62
N ILE A 62 -3.35 31.80 56.65
CA ILE A 62 -4.67 31.18 56.90
C ILE A 62 -4.92 30.07 55.84
N ARG A 63 -5.40 28.92 56.32
CA ARG A 63 -5.90 27.77 55.54
C ARG A 63 -7.02 28.19 54.57
N GLY A 64 -6.93 27.74 53.32
CA GLY A 64 -8.04 27.79 52.36
C GLY A 64 -8.10 26.51 51.54
N PHE A 65 -9.19 25.76 51.71
CA PHE A 65 -9.61 24.65 50.85
C PHE A 65 -9.45 24.98 49.37
N CYS A 66 -8.85 24.10 48.58
CA CYS A 66 -9.04 24.11 47.13
C CYS A 66 -9.32 22.68 46.66
N SER A 67 -10.59 22.44 46.37
CA SER A 67 -11.13 21.20 45.83
C SER A 67 -10.45 20.85 44.50
N ARG A 68 -10.20 19.56 44.29
CA ARG A 68 -9.92 18.97 42.98
C ARG A 68 -11.09 19.29 42.04
N GLU A 69 -10.83 20.01 40.95
CA GLU A 69 -11.69 19.96 39.77
C GLU A 69 -10.95 19.28 38.62
N ILE A 70 -11.56 18.19 38.21
CA ILE A 70 -11.27 17.40 37.02
C ILE A 70 -11.78 18.23 35.84
N MET A 71 -10.89 18.83 35.04
CA MET A 71 -11.27 19.35 33.73
C MET A 71 -11.18 18.23 32.71
N SER A 72 -12.37 17.90 32.20
CA SER A 72 -12.74 16.78 31.36
C SER A 72 -12.25 16.92 29.91
N ASP A 73 -11.85 15.77 29.34
CA ASP A 73 -11.44 15.46 27.96
C ASP A 73 -12.42 15.87 26.83
N LYS A 74 -13.42 16.71 27.10
CA LYS A 74 -14.48 17.08 26.15
C LYS A 74 -14.11 18.19 25.15
N VAL A 75 -13.00 18.89 25.38
CA VAL A 75 -12.58 19.99 24.49
C VAL A 75 -11.73 19.47 23.32
N ALA A 76 -11.00 18.36 23.49
CA ALA A 76 -10.25 17.73 22.42
C ALA A 76 -11.15 17.01 21.40
N SER A 77 -12.25 16.41 21.84
CA SER A 77 -13.22 15.71 20.96
C SER A 77 -14.08 16.65 20.10
N SER A 78 -13.99 17.96 20.32
CA SER A 78 -14.79 18.96 19.61
C SER A 78 -14.09 19.48 18.34
N LEU A 79 -12.79 19.23 18.18
CA LEU A 79 -12.02 19.66 17.00
C LEU A 79 -11.93 18.58 15.89
N GLU A 80 -12.15 17.30 16.23
CA GLU A 80 -12.21 16.22 15.22
C GLU A 80 -13.55 16.13 14.47
N ASN A 81 -14.58 16.86 14.90
CA ASN A 81 -15.94 16.76 14.34
C ASN A 81 -16.28 17.81 13.27
N LEU A 82 -15.29 18.54 12.73
CA LEU A 82 -15.48 19.58 11.72
C LEU A 82 -14.97 19.25 10.31
N GLN A 83 -14.78 17.97 10.00
CA GLN A 83 -14.62 17.49 8.62
C GLN A 83 -15.63 16.39 8.30
N ILE A 84 -16.91 16.73 8.43
CA ILE A 84 -17.96 16.04 7.68
C ILE A 84 -17.78 16.51 6.24
N SER A 85 -17.04 15.73 5.44
CA SER A 85 -17.07 15.87 3.99
C SER A 85 -18.54 15.70 3.57
N ASP A 86 -19.10 16.77 3.02
CA ASP A 86 -20.44 16.82 2.45
C ASP A 86 -20.73 15.53 1.67
N SER A 87 -21.85 14.88 1.95
CA SER A 87 -22.23 13.58 1.37
C SER A 87 -22.72 13.74 -0.07
N SER A 88 -21.96 14.45 -0.90
CA SER A 88 -22.17 14.49 -2.33
C SER A 88 -21.82 13.11 -2.90
N SER A 89 -22.73 12.52 -3.67
CA SER A 89 -22.54 11.18 -4.21
C SER A 89 -21.33 11.13 -5.14
N VAL A 90 -20.30 10.34 -4.79
CA VAL A 90 -19.10 10.17 -5.62
C VAL A 90 -19.49 9.67 -7.02
N THR A 91 -18.84 10.19 -8.07
CA THR A 91 -19.06 9.72 -9.45
C THR A 91 -18.42 8.35 -9.67
N TYR A 92 -19.13 7.44 -10.34
CA TYR A 92 -18.65 6.11 -10.69
C TYR A 92 -18.45 5.99 -12.20
N LEU A 93 -17.33 5.40 -12.61
CA LEU A 93 -16.91 5.27 -14.00
C LEU A 93 -17.34 3.95 -14.63
N SER A 94 -17.77 4.00 -15.89
CA SER A 94 -17.80 2.83 -16.78
C SER A 94 -16.39 2.32 -17.08
N ALA A 95 -16.29 1.10 -17.60
CA ALA A 95 -15.00 0.54 -18.04
C ALA A 95 -14.37 1.42 -19.14
N LYS A 96 -15.22 1.95 -20.03
CA LYS A 96 -14.82 2.82 -21.13
C LYS A 96 -14.25 4.15 -20.64
N GLU A 97 -14.96 4.84 -19.73
CA GLU A 97 -14.48 6.13 -19.19
C GLU A 97 -13.19 5.96 -18.40
N ALA A 98 -13.05 4.87 -17.64
CA ALA A 98 -11.80 4.57 -16.93
C ALA A 98 -10.62 4.40 -17.91
N ALA A 99 -10.81 3.65 -18.99
CA ALA A 99 -9.78 3.48 -20.03
C ALA A 99 -9.42 4.82 -20.71
N GLU A 100 -10.42 5.62 -21.07
CA GLU A 100 -10.19 6.93 -21.71
C GLU A 100 -9.43 7.89 -20.78
N ILE A 101 -9.76 7.91 -19.49
CA ILE A 101 -9.05 8.75 -18.50
C ILE A 101 -7.58 8.32 -18.40
N ASP A 102 -7.31 7.02 -18.28
CA ASP A 102 -5.96 6.47 -18.22
C ASP A 102 -5.14 6.82 -19.47
N GLU A 103 -5.73 6.69 -20.66
CA GLU A 103 -5.10 7.08 -21.93
C GLU A 103 -4.77 8.58 -21.97
N ILE A 104 -5.66 9.44 -21.47
CA ILE A 104 -5.44 10.89 -21.44
C ILE A 104 -4.35 11.27 -20.44
N LEU A 105 -4.35 10.66 -19.26
CA LEU A 105 -3.33 10.90 -18.24
C LEU A 105 -1.93 10.52 -18.77
N MET A 106 -1.82 9.33 -19.36
CA MET A 106 -0.52 8.81 -19.82
C MET A 106 -0.06 9.35 -21.17
N GLY A 107 -1.00 9.80 -22.01
CA GLY A 107 -0.70 10.39 -23.31
C GLY A 107 -0.52 11.90 -23.22
N PRO A 108 -1.55 12.70 -23.58
CA PRO A 108 -1.43 14.15 -23.71
C PRO A 108 -1.08 14.89 -22.42
N LEU A 109 -1.35 14.34 -21.23
CA LEU A 109 -1.00 14.99 -19.96
C LEU A 109 0.40 14.60 -19.44
N GLY A 110 1.06 13.63 -20.08
CA GLY A 110 2.48 13.34 -19.86
C GLY A 110 2.81 12.65 -18.54
N PHE A 111 1.84 12.09 -17.83
CA PHE A 111 2.14 11.23 -16.68
C PHE A 111 2.75 9.93 -17.18
N SER A 112 3.83 9.49 -16.55
CA SER A 112 4.37 8.18 -16.86
C SER A 112 3.68 7.08 -16.04
N VAL A 113 3.67 5.86 -16.56
CA VAL A 113 3.02 4.70 -15.92
C VAL A 113 3.58 4.47 -14.51
N ASP A 114 4.90 4.58 -14.34
CA ASP A 114 5.58 4.43 -13.07
C ASP A 114 5.18 5.49 -12.05
N GLN A 115 4.97 6.75 -12.45
CA GLN A 115 4.49 7.81 -11.56
C GLN A 115 3.07 7.51 -11.04
N LEU A 116 2.14 7.18 -11.93
CA LEU A 116 0.76 6.89 -11.55
C LEU A 116 0.68 5.63 -10.67
N MET A 117 1.43 4.58 -11.04
CA MET A 117 1.52 3.33 -10.29
C MET A 117 2.15 3.53 -8.91
N GLU A 118 3.18 4.39 -8.78
CA GLU A 118 3.78 4.71 -7.48
C GLU A 118 2.76 5.35 -6.53
N LEU A 119 1.98 6.32 -7.05
CA LEU A 119 0.95 7.01 -6.28
C LEU A 119 -0.24 6.11 -5.97
N ALA A 120 -0.64 5.25 -6.91
CA ALA A 120 -1.70 4.27 -6.73
C ALA A 120 -1.34 3.24 -5.65
N GLY A 121 -0.18 2.59 -5.75
CA GLY A 121 0.27 1.63 -4.74
C GLY A 121 0.52 2.27 -3.37
N LEU A 122 1.04 3.51 -3.30
CA LEU A 122 1.08 4.27 -2.04
C LEU A 122 -0.33 4.47 -1.45
N SER A 123 -1.32 4.77 -2.30
CA SER A 123 -2.71 4.91 -1.85
C SER A 123 -3.30 3.60 -1.33
N VAL A 124 -2.95 2.46 -1.94
CA VAL A 124 -3.32 1.11 -1.46
C VAL A 124 -2.75 0.87 -0.06
N ALA A 125 -1.43 1.05 0.10
CA ALA A 125 -0.76 0.86 1.39
C ALA A 125 -1.32 1.79 2.48
N THR A 126 -1.56 3.06 2.12
CA THR A 126 -2.10 4.07 3.06
C THR A 126 -3.53 3.72 3.48
N SER A 127 -4.38 3.27 2.55
CA SER A 127 -5.77 2.88 2.85
C SER A 127 -5.83 1.69 3.82
N ILE A 128 -4.93 0.72 3.63
CA ILE A 128 -4.80 -0.43 4.53
C ILE A 128 -4.33 0.03 5.91
N ALA A 129 -3.28 0.85 5.97
CA ALA A 129 -2.71 1.33 7.23
C ALA A 129 -3.62 2.27 8.03
N GLU A 130 -4.55 2.95 7.35
CA GLU A 130 -5.59 3.75 8.00
C GLU A 130 -6.47 2.89 8.92
N VAL A 131 -6.76 1.66 8.51
CA VAL A 131 -7.71 0.76 9.18
C VAL A 131 -7.02 -0.32 10.01
N TYR A 132 -6.12 -1.08 9.38
CA TYR A 132 -5.62 -2.34 9.91
C TYR A 132 -4.21 -2.16 10.44
N LYS A 133 -4.04 -1.76 11.70
CA LYS A 133 -2.72 -1.39 12.24
C LYS A 133 -1.73 -2.56 12.23
N PRO A 134 -0.43 -2.32 11.93
CA PRO A 134 0.56 -3.39 11.80
C PRO A 134 0.83 -4.14 13.11
N SER A 135 0.49 -3.55 14.25
CA SER A 135 0.53 -4.21 15.56
C SER A 135 -0.47 -5.36 15.71
N GLU A 136 -1.52 -5.38 14.88
CA GLU A 136 -2.60 -6.37 14.92
C GLU A 136 -2.73 -7.17 13.62
N TYR A 137 -2.42 -6.54 12.48
CA TYR A 137 -2.53 -7.12 11.15
C TYR A 137 -1.17 -7.03 10.45
N SER A 138 -0.19 -7.81 10.92
CA SER A 138 1.20 -7.66 10.50
C SER A 138 1.50 -8.38 9.19
N ARG A 139 0.99 -9.61 9.02
CA ARG A 139 1.33 -10.50 7.91
C ARG A 139 0.40 -10.23 6.74
N VAL A 140 0.96 -9.79 5.61
CA VAL A 140 0.19 -9.38 4.43
C VAL A 140 0.59 -10.24 3.24
N LEU A 141 -0.34 -11.01 2.68
CA LEU A 141 -0.14 -11.65 1.38
C LEU A 141 -0.62 -10.70 0.28
N VAL A 142 0.20 -10.43 -0.73
CA VAL A 142 -0.17 -9.65 -1.90
C VAL A 142 -0.14 -10.54 -3.12
N ILE A 143 -1.30 -10.75 -3.74
CA ILE A 143 -1.46 -11.59 -4.93
C ILE A 143 -1.51 -10.70 -6.16
N CYS A 144 -0.41 -10.69 -6.90
CA CYS A 144 -0.20 -9.80 -8.04
C CYS A 144 -0.56 -10.49 -9.36
N GLY A 145 -1.33 -9.80 -10.19
CA GLY A 145 -1.59 -10.20 -11.58
C GLY A 145 -0.53 -9.69 -12.56
N PRO A 146 -0.62 -10.07 -13.84
CA PRO A 146 0.41 -9.74 -14.83
C PRO A 146 0.38 -8.27 -15.29
N GLY A 147 -0.70 -7.53 -15.04
CA GLY A 147 -0.91 -6.17 -15.55
C GLY A 147 -0.63 -5.06 -14.52
N ASN A 148 -1.16 -3.87 -14.82
CA ASN A 148 -0.96 -2.67 -13.99
C ASN A 148 -1.43 -2.88 -12.54
N ASN A 149 -2.58 -3.53 -12.32
CA ASN A 149 -3.09 -3.82 -10.97
C ASN A 149 -2.09 -4.64 -10.13
N GLY A 150 -1.37 -5.57 -10.76
CA GLY A 150 -0.31 -6.31 -10.10
C GLY A 150 0.89 -5.43 -9.74
N GLY A 151 1.23 -4.48 -10.62
CA GLY A 151 2.22 -3.44 -10.34
C GLY A 151 1.83 -2.54 -9.17
N ASP A 152 0.56 -2.12 -9.09
CA ASP A 152 0.02 -1.36 -7.96
C ASP A 152 0.14 -2.18 -6.65
N GLY A 153 -0.11 -3.49 -6.73
CA GLY A 153 0.12 -4.42 -5.62
C GLY A 153 1.60 -4.50 -5.19
N LEU A 154 2.54 -4.59 -6.14
CA LEU A 154 3.99 -4.63 -5.83
C LEU A 154 4.45 -3.33 -5.16
N VAL A 155 4.02 -2.17 -5.67
CA VAL A 155 4.28 -0.87 -5.06
C VAL A 155 3.65 -0.80 -3.67
N GLY A 156 2.38 -1.20 -3.54
CA GLY A 156 1.67 -1.25 -2.26
C GLY A 156 2.39 -2.11 -1.23
N ALA A 157 2.89 -3.28 -1.62
CA ALA A 157 3.67 -4.14 -0.75
C ALA A 157 4.97 -3.48 -0.27
N ARG A 158 5.68 -2.78 -1.16
CA ARG A 158 6.90 -2.04 -0.78
C ARG A 158 6.60 -0.95 0.25
N HIS A 159 5.53 -0.17 0.05
CA HIS A 159 5.12 0.84 1.04
C HIS A 159 4.67 0.21 2.36
N LEU A 160 3.92 -0.89 2.31
CA LEU A 160 3.52 -1.63 3.52
C LEU A 160 4.74 -2.14 4.31
N HIS A 161 5.80 -2.61 3.65
CA HIS A 161 7.06 -2.93 4.33
C HIS A 161 7.60 -1.71 5.10
N HIS A 162 7.65 -0.54 4.46
CA HIS A 162 8.10 0.70 5.12
C HIS A 162 7.15 1.19 6.22
N PHE A 163 5.88 0.78 6.19
CA PHE A 163 4.89 1.08 7.24
C PHE A 163 4.93 0.09 8.41
N GLY A 164 5.85 -0.88 8.40
CA GLY A 164 6.06 -1.83 9.49
C GLY A 164 5.27 -3.14 9.37
N TYR A 165 4.65 -3.41 8.22
CA TYR A 165 4.04 -4.70 7.92
C TYR A 165 5.09 -5.72 7.45
N ARG A 166 4.68 -6.98 7.41
CA ARG A 166 5.45 -8.11 6.88
C ARG A 166 4.77 -8.62 5.60
N PRO A 167 5.04 -7.99 4.43
CA PRO A 167 4.45 -8.43 3.18
C PRO A 167 5.10 -9.71 2.66
N TYR A 168 4.31 -10.49 1.92
CA TYR A 168 4.68 -11.68 1.16
C TYR A 168 4.03 -11.55 -0.22
N ILE A 169 4.75 -11.87 -1.29
CA ILE A 169 4.26 -11.68 -2.65
C ILE A 169 3.97 -13.02 -3.31
N CYS A 170 2.77 -13.20 -3.85
CA CYS A 170 2.50 -14.22 -4.86
C CYS A 170 2.38 -13.54 -6.23
N TYR A 171 3.35 -13.74 -7.11
CA TYR A 171 3.35 -13.15 -8.47
C TYR A 171 3.54 -14.23 -9.54
N PRO A 172 2.50 -15.05 -9.82
CA PRO A 172 2.64 -16.31 -10.56
C PRO A 172 2.86 -16.12 -12.06
N LYS A 173 2.48 -14.96 -12.62
CA LYS A 173 2.69 -14.61 -14.03
C LYS A 173 3.39 -13.26 -14.12
N ARG A 174 4.71 -13.28 -14.01
CA ARG A 174 5.54 -12.06 -14.07
C ARG A 174 5.58 -11.49 -15.49
N THR A 175 5.42 -10.17 -15.60
CA THR A 175 5.58 -9.44 -16.86
C THR A 175 7.04 -9.06 -17.07
N SER A 176 7.59 -9.33 -18.26
CA SER A 176 9.02 -9.13 -18.55
C SER A 176 9.43 -7.68 -18.85
N LYS A 177 8.49 -6.72 -18.77
CA LYS A 177 8.78 -5.30 -19.00
C LYS A 177 9.65 -4.74 -17.87
N ALA A 178 10.59 -3.85 -18.22
CA ALA A 178 11.57 -3.28 -17.30
C ALA A 178 10.96 -2.67 -16.03
N LEU A 179 9.81 -2.00 -16.16
CA LEU A 179 9.06 -1.43 -15.02
C LEU A 179 8.80 -2.48 -13.93
N TYR A 180 8.21 -3.63 -14.29
CA TYR A 180 7.83 -4.67 -13.33
C TYR A 180 9.06 -5.41 -12.78
N ASN A 181 10.08 -5.63 -13.60
CA ASN A 181 11.35 -6.19 -13.12
C ASN A 181 12.01 -5.26 -12.09
N GLY A 182 11.93 -3.95 -12.28
CA GLY A 182 12.38 -2.95 -11.32
C GLY A 182 11.62 -3.04 -9.99
N LEU A 183 10.30 -3.14 -10.02
CA LEU A 183 9.47 -3.31 -8.82
C LEU A 183 9.81 -4.59 -8.05
N VAL A 184 10.01 -5.71 -8.77
CA VAL A 184 10.47 -6.97 -8.17
C VAL A 184 11.83 -6.80 -7.52
N THR A 185 12.80 -6.19 -8.21
CA THR A 185 14.15 -5.94 -7.69
C THR A 185 14.12 -5.10 -6.42
N GLN A 186 13.25 -4.08 -6.37
CA GLN A 186 13.07 -3.24 -5.17
C GLN A 186 12.58 -4.07 -3.98
N LEU A 187 11.57 -4.92 -4.16
CA LEU A 187 11.06 -5.79 -3.10
C LEU A 187 12.10 -6.83 -2.64
N GLU A 188 12.82 -7.44 -3.58
CA GLU A 188 13.92 -8.37 -3.27
C GLU A 188 15.05 -7.67 -2.49
N SER A 189 15.37 -6.41 -2.81
CA SER A 189 16.36 -5.63 -2.06
C SER A 189 15.95 -5.31 -0.63
N LEU A 190 14.64 -5.30 -0.35
CA LEU A 190 14.05 -5.17 0.98
C LEU A 190 13.87 -6.54 1.67
N SER A 191 14.35 -7.62 1.06
CA SER A 191 14.16 -9.01 1.53
C SER A 191 12.68 -9.39 1.71
N VAL A 192 11.78 -8.81 0.91
CA VAL A 192 10.37 -9.21 0.89
C VAL A 192 10.26 -10.57 0.18
N PRO A 193 9.70 -11.61 0.82
CA PRO A 193 9.64 -12.95 0.23
C PRO A 193 8.62 -13.03 -0.92
N PHE A 194 9.02 -13.72 -1.99
CA PHE A 194 8.13 -14.13 -3.07
C PHE A 194 7.82 -15.62 -2.92
N LEU A 195 6.54 -15.95 -2.75
CA LEU A 195 6.02 -17.30 -2.63
C LEU A 195 5.58 -17.82 -4.01
N SER A 196 5.95 -19.05 -4.33
CA SER A 196 5.36 -19.77 -5.46
C SER A 196 3.92 -20.20 -5.13
N LEU A 197 3.18 -20.72 -6.11
CA LEU A 197 1.82 -21.22 -5.85
C LEU A 197 1.85 -22.47 -4.95
N GLU A 198 2.92 -23.23 -5.05
CA GLU A 198 3.19 -24.45 -4.30
C GLU A 198 3.56 -24.14 -2.84
N ASP A 199 4.19 -22.99 -2.60
CA ASP A 199 4.56 -22.51 -1.25
C ASP A 199 3.40 -21.82 -0.52
N LEU A 200 2.31 -21.49 -1.23
CA LEU A 200 1.14 -20.90 -0.59
C LEU A 200 0.43 -21.93 0.31
N PRO A 201 0.09 -21.56 1.56
CA PRO A 201 -0.67 -22.45 2.42
C PRO A 201 -2.06 -22.72 1.79
N GLN A 202 -2.60 -23.90 2.09
CA GLN A 202 -3.96 -24.27 1.67
C GLN A 202 -4.99 -23.35 2.32
N ASP A 203 -4.79 -23.02 3.59
CA ASP A 203 -5.62 -22.08 4.34
C ASP A 203 -4.84 -20.78 4.57
N LEU A 204 -5.16 -19.75 3.79
CA LEU A 204 -4.50 -18.45 3.89
C LEU A 204 -4.81 -17.73 5.22
N SER A 205 -5.90 -18.10 5.92
CA SER A 205 -6.36 -17.39 7.12
C SER A 205 -5.47 -17.59 8.34
N ASN A 206 -4.74 -18.71 8.42
CA ASN A 206 -3.84 -18.99 9.54
C ASN A 206 -2.50 -18.25 9.40
N ASP A 207 -2.06 -18.03 8.17
CA ASP A 207 -0.73 -17.53 7.85
C ASP A 207 -0.68 -16.04 7.55
N PHE A 208 -1.81 -15.44 7.16
CA PHE A 208 -1.90 -14.03 6.81
C PHE A 208 -3.04 -13.35 7.53
N ASP A 209 -2.81 -12.11 7.96
CA ASP A 209 -3.81 -11.29 8.61
C ASP A 209 -4.58 -10.47 7.56
N ILE A 210 -3.91 -10.13 6.45
CA ILE A 210 -4.47 -9.40 5.29
C ILE A 210 -4.08 -10.15 4.01
N VAL A 211 -5.05 -10.34 3.11
CA VAL A 211 -4.82 -10.79 1.73
C VAL A 211 -5.24 -9.68 0.77
N ILE A 212 -4.26 -9.14 0.04
CA ILE A 212 -4.47 -8.11 -0.98
C ILE A 212 -4.67 -8.79 -2.34
N ASP A 213 -5.86 -8.59 -2.88
CA ASP A 213 -6.23 -8.92 -4.25
C ASP A 213 -5.79 -7.79 -5.19
N ALA A 214 -4.65 -8.02 -5.85
CA ALA A 214 -4.07 -7.15 -6.88
C ALA A 214 -3.95 -7.88 -8.22
N MET A 215 -4.88 -8.82 -8.51
CA MET A 215 -4.79 -9.67 -9.71
C MET A 215 -5.29 -8.94 -10.96
N PHE A 216 -6.54 -8.46 -10.94
CA PHE A 216 -7.19 -7.88 -12.12
C PHE A 216 -7.89 -6.56 -11.78
N GLY A 217 -7.51 -5.51 -12.51
CA GLY A 217 -8.17 -4.19 -12.42
C GLY A 217 -9.22 -4.01 -13.50
N PHE A 218 -9.69 -2.77 -13.69
CA PHE A 218 -10.78 -2.43 -14.63
C PHE A 218 -10.54 -2.82 -16.10
N SER A 219 -9.29 -2.96 -16.54
CA SER A 219 -8.97 -3.28 -17.94
C SER A 219 -9.04 -4.79 -18.24
N PHE A 220 -9.33 -5.63 -17.24
CA PHE A 220 -9.44 -7.07 -17.45
C PHE A 220 -10.77 -7.43 -18.13
N HIS A 221 -10.70 -8.34 -19.10
CA HIS A 221 -11.86 -8.82 -19.83
C HIS A 221 -11.85 -10.35 -19.93
N GLY A 222 -13.04 -10.95 -19.89
CA GLY A 222 -13.25 -12.38 -19.99
C GLY A 222 -13.15 -13.12 -18.66
N THR A 223 -13.04 -14.44 -18.74
CA THR A 223 -12.99 -15.32 -17.57
C THR A 223 -11.54 -15.49 -17.08
N PRO A 224 -11.27 -15.35 -15.77
CA PRO A 224 -9.99 -15.72 -15.18
C PRO A 224 -9.57 -17.13 -15.59
N ARG A 225 -8.30 -17.30 -15.95
CA ARG A 225 -7.71 -18.59 -16.35
C ARG A 225 -6.64 -19.03 -15.35
N PRO A 226 -6.23 -20.30 -15.35
CA PRO A 226 -5.14 -20.77 -14.52
C PRO A 226 -3.87 -19.89 -14.63
N PRO A 227 -3.24 -19.55 -13.49
CA PRO A 227 -3.54 -20.02 -12.12
C PRO A 227 -4.49 -19.09 -11.33
N PHE A 228 -5.06 -18.05 -11.95
CA PHE A 228 -5.81 -17.02 -11.23
C PHE A 228 -7.23 -17.44 -10.87
N ASP A 229 -7.83 -18.39 -11.59
CA ASP A 229 -9.10 -19.01 -11.22
C ASP A 229 -9.01 -19.71 -9.85
N ASP A 230 -7.98 -20.53 -9.62
CA ASP A 230 -7.73 -21.18 -8.32
C ASP A 230 -7.52 -20.15 -7.20
N LEU A 231 -6.69 -19.13 -7.44
CA LEU A 231 -6.43 -18.07 -6.46
C LEU A 231 -7.71 -17.31 -6.09
N ILE A 232 -8.57 -16.99 -7.06
CA ILE A 232 -9.88 -16.38 -6.81
C ILE A 232 -10.75 -17.32 -5.94
N GLN A 233 -10.78 -18.62 -6.24
CA GLN A 233 -11.55 -19.58 -5.42
C GLN A 233 -11.03 -19.68 -3.98
N ARG A 234 -9.71 -19.60 -3.77
CA ARG A 234 -9.13 -19.54 -2.42
C ARG A 234 -9.56 -18.28 -1.67
N LEU A 235 -9.67 -17.13 -2.33
CA LEU A 235 -10.16 -15.90 -1.68
C LEU A 235 -11.67 -15.98 -1.38
N VAL A 236 -12.45 -16.58 -2.27
CA VAL A 236 -13.89 -16.81 -2.04
C VAL A 236 -14.13 -17.74 -0.84
N SER A 237 -13.28 -18.75 -0.63
CA SER A 237 -13.44 -19.69 0.48
C SER A 237 -13.15 -19.05 1.84
N LEU A 238 -12.25 -18.06 1.94
CA LEU A 238 -11.94 -17.35 3.19
C LEU A 238 -13.18 -16.74 3.84
N HIS A 239 -14.08 -16.15 3.04
CA HIS A 239 -15.31 -15.54 3.55
C HIS A 239 -16.31 -16.57 4.11
N ARG A 240 -16.23 -17.84 3.68
CA ARG A 240 -17.19 -18.89 4.10
C ARG A 240 -16.86 -19.50 5.48
N TYR A 241 -15.62 -19.35 5.96
CA TYR A 241 -15.17 -19.94 7.22
C TYR A 241 -15.54 -19.13 8.48
N ASP A 242 -16.05 -17.90 8.33
CA ASP A 242 -16.29 -16.94 9.42
C ASP A 242 -17.46 -17.28 10.38
N HIS A 243 -18.10 -18.45 10.25
CA HIS A 243 -19.12 -18.90 11.20
C HIS A 243 -18.55 -19.56 12.48
N THR A 244 -17.23 -19.73 12.59
CA THR A 244 -16.59 -20.43 13.71
C THR A 244 -15.43 -19.65 14.33
N HIS A 245 -15.70 -18.49 14.95
CA HIS A 245 -14.95 -17.85 16.07
C HIS A 245 -13.41 -17.66 15.98
N GLN A 246 -12.75 -17.92 14.85
CA GLN A 246 -11.35 -17.55 14.60
C GLN A 246 -11.30 -16.32 13.69
N ARG A 247 -10.38 -15.38 13.98
CA ARG A 247 -10.21 -14.13 13.23
C ARG A 247 -9.75 -14.48 11.80
N SER A 248 -10.69 -14.47 10.86
CA SER A 248 -10.43 -14.69 9.43
C SER A 248 -9.52 -13.59 8.88
N ALA A 249 -8.68 -13.92 7.90
CA ALA A 249 -7.89 -12.93 7.16
C ALA A 249 -8.82 -11.94 6.46
N VAL A 250 -8.49 -10.65 6.53
CA VAL A 250 -9.26 -9.63 5.81
C VAL A 250 -8.84 -9.59 4.34
N ILE A 251 -9.79 -9.41 3.45
CA ILE A 251 -9.54 -9.30 2.01
C ILE A 251 -9.59 -7.82 1.59
N ALA A 252 -8.55 -7.34 0.94
CA ALA A 252 -8.50 -5.99 0.37
C ALA A 252 -8.32 -6.07 -1.16
N SER A 253 -9.30 -5.61 -1.93
CA SER A 253 -9.19 -5.57 -3.40
C SER A 253 -8.72 -4.21 -3.90
N VAL A 254 -7.73 -4.25 -4.78
CA VAL A 254 -7.18 -3.08 -5.47
C VAL A 254 -7.99 -2.83 -6.73
N ASP A 255 -8.52 -1.61 -6.81
CA ASP A 255 -9.33 -1.04 -7.88
C ASP A 255 -10.73 -1.65 -8.05
N ILE A 256 -10.78 -2.96 -8.32
CA ILE A 256 -11.98 -3.78 -8.50
C ILE A 256 -11.69 -5.17 -7.90
N PRO A 257 -12.66 -5.84 -7.26
CA PRO A 257 -12.47 -7.23 -6.85
C PRO A 257 -12.27 -8.14 -8.07
N SER A 258 -11.17 -8.88 -8.09
CA SER A 258 -10.81 -9.72 -9.23
C SER A 258 -11.89 -10.76 -9.54
N GLY A 259 -12.25 -10.84 -10.82
CA GLY A 259 -13.33 -11.69 -11.31
C GLY A 259 -14.72 -11.04 -11.33
N TRP A 260 -14.89 -9.84 -10.75
CA TRP A 260 -16.12 -9.07 -10.92
C TRP A 260 -16.20 -8.46 -12.32
N HIS A 261 -17.42 -8.31 -12.83
CA HIS A 261 -17.67 -7.48 -14.00
C HIS A 261 -17.49 -6.00 -13.62
N VAL A 262 -16.76 -5.22 -14.42
CA VAL A 262 -16.36 -3.84 -14.11
C VAL A 262 -17.53 -2.89 -13.83
N GLU A 263 -18.68 -3.16 -14.45
CA GLU A 263 -19.88 -2.33 -14.29
C GLU A 263 -20.98 -3.01 -13.45
N GLU A 264 -21.34 -4.25 -13.78
CA GLU A 264 -22.40 -5.00 -13.10
C GLU A 264 -21.99 -5.60 -11.75
N GLY A 265 -20.69 -5.69 -11.47
CA GLY A 265 -20.15 -6.28 -10.24
C GLY A 265 -20.17 -7.81 -10.27
N ASP A 266 -20.49 -8.42 -9.13
CA ASP A 266 -20.57 -9.87 -8.99
C ASP A 266 -21.90 -10.41 -9.53
N ILE A 267 -21.95 -10.67 -10.84
CA ILE A 267 -23.15 -11.13 -11.55
C ILE A 267 -23.70 -12.45 -10.95
N GLY A 268 -22.82 -13.34 -10.48
CA GLY A 268 -23.20 -14.65 -9.93
C GLY A 268 -23.42 -14.66 -8.42
N GLY A 269 -23.00 -13.61 -7.70
CA GLY A 269 -23.04 -13.58 -6.24
C GLY A 269 -21.99 -14.48 -5.55
N GLU A 270 -21.18 -15.20 -6.32
CA GLU A 270 -20.18 -16.18 -5.86
C GLU A 270 -18.74 -15.65 -5.93
N GLY A 271 -18.55 -14.38 -6.33
CA GLY A 271 -17.25 -13.75 -6.41
C GLY A 271 -16.66 -13.39 -5.05
N ILE A 272 -15.43 -12.87 -5.09
CA ILE A 272 -14.70 -12.39 -3.91
C ILE A 272 -15.56 -11.36 -3.16
N LYS A 273 -15.60 -11.46 -1.83
CA LYS A 273 -16.27 -10.50 -0.94
C LYS A 273 -15.21 -9.76 -0.12
N PRO A 274 -14.63 -8.67 -0.65
CA PRO A 274 -13.57 -7.97 0.07
C PRO A 274 -14.12 -7.19 1.27
N ASP A 275 -13.36 -7.16 2.36
CA ASP A 275 -13.61 -6.28 3.50
C ASP A 275 -13.27 -4.82 3.16
N MET A 276 -12.25 -4.64 2.31
CA MET A 276 -11.81 -3.35 1.83
C MET A 276 -11.75 -3.29 0.31
N LEU A 277 -12.35 -2.25 -0.28
CA LEU A 277 -12.16 -1.91 -1.68
C LEU A 277 -11.39 -0.59 -1.76
N ILE A 278 -10.27 -0.56 -2.49
CA ILE A 278 -9.50 0.65 -2.77
C ILE A 278 -9.69 1.01 -4.23
N SER A 279 -10.66 1.87 -4.53
CA SER A 279 -10.85 2.39 -5.89
C SER A 279 -9.74 3.39 -6.24
N LEU A 280 -9.16 3.27 -7.43
CA LEU A 280 -8.11 4.17 -7.91
C LEU A 280 -8.67 5.17 -8.93
N THR A 281 -8.21 6.43 -8.87
CA THR A 281 -8.63 7.56 -9.73
C THR A 281 -10.06 8.01 -9.46
N ALA A 282 -11.03 7.11 -9.68
CA ALA A 282 -12.44 7.20 -9.31
C ALA A 282 -13.01 5.77 -9.21
N PRO A 283 -14.05 5.53 -8.39
CA PRO A 283 -14.66 4.21 -8.30
C PRO A 283 -15.26 3.77 -9.63
N LYS A 284 -15.14 2.48 -9.97
CA LYS A 284 -15.81 1.88 -11.13
C LYS A 284 -17.24 1.50 -10.79
N LEU A 285 -18.11 1.41 -11.78
CA LEU A 285 -19.55 1.16 -11.60
C LEU A 285 -19.86 -0.08 -10.74
N CYS A 286 -19.07 -1.14 -10.83
CA CYS A 286 -19.19 -2.32 -9.98
C CYS A 286 -19.10 -2.03 -8.48
N ALA A 287 -18.37 -0.98 -8.08
CA ALA A 287 -18.23 -0.60 -6.68
C ALA A 287 -19.55 -0.14 -6.06
N LYS A 288 -20.60 0.14 -6.84
CA LYS A 288 -21.97 0.33 -6.32
C LYS A 288 -22.55 -0.94 -5.68
N LYS A 289 -22.00 -2.12 -6.03
CA LYS A 289 -22.38 -3.43 -5.47
C LYS A 289 -21.46 -3.86 -4.32
N PHE A 290 -20.47 -3.05 -3.97
CA PHE A 290 -19.59 -3.32 -2.84
C PHE A 290 -20.36 -3.17 -1.53
N CYS A 291 -20.29 -4.20 -0.68
CA CYS A 291 -20.98 -4.26 0.61
C CYS A 291 -20.02 -4.43 1.79
N GLY A 292 -18.71 -4.42 1.56
CA GLY A 292 -17.71 -4.52 2.62
C GLY A 292 -17.67 -3.26 3.51
N PRO A 293 -17.10 -3.36 4.72
CA PRO A 293 -17.10 -2.27 5.69
C PRO A 293 -16.26 -1.06 5.28
N HIS A 294 -15.32 -1.19 4.34
CA HIS A 294 -14.34 -0.15 4.05
C HIS A 294 -14.18 0.11 2.55
N HIS A 295 -14.67 1.26 2.07
CA HIS A 295 -14.41 1.72 0.71
C HIS A 295 -13.51 2.96 0.76
N PHE A 296 -12.35 2.90 0.12
CA PHE A 296 -11.44 4.02 -0.02
C PHE A 296 -11.31 4.43 -1.48
N LEU A 297 -11.13 5.72 -1.69
CA LEU A 297 -10.69 6.32 -2.94
C LEU A 297 -9.22 6.72 -2.79
N GLY A 298 -8.38 6.20 -3.67
CA GLY A 298 -6.97 6.51 -3.80
C GLY A 298 -6.62 7.07 -5.18
N GLY A 299 -5.34 7.37 -5.40
CA GLY A 299 -4.88 7.98 -6.65
C GLY A 299 -5.17 9.47 -6.70
N ARG A 300 -4.68 10.20 -5.70
CA ARG A 300 -4.79 11.67 -5.60
C ARG A 300 -3.89 12.38 -6.61
N PHE A 301 -4.21 12.25 -7.89
CA PHE A 301 -3.48 12.87 -9.01
C PHE A 301 -4.40 13.37 -10.13
N VAL A 302 -5.73 13.23 -10.00
CA VAL A 302 -6.70 13.64 -11.02
C VAL A 302 -6.64 15.15 -11.26
N PRO A 303 -6.23 15.61 -12.45
CA PRO A 303 -6.20 17.04 -12.76
C PRO A 303 -7.61 17.62 -12.88
N GLN A 304 -7.78 18.88 -12.48
CA GLN A 304 -9.06 19.59 -12.55
C GLN A 304 -9.74 19.52 -13.94
N PRO A 305 -9.02 19.68 -15.08
CA PRO A 305 -9.65 19.55 -16.40
C PRO A 305 -10.24 18.15 -16.68
N ILE A 306 -9.68 17.08 -16.10
CA ILE A 306 -10.22 15.72 -16.22
C ILE A 306 -11.48 15.59 -15.37
N ALA A 307 -11.43 16.08 -14.12
CA ALA A 307 -12.60 16.08 -13.25
C ALA A 307 -13.77 16.83 -13.88
N GLU A 308 -13.53 17.98 -14.51
CA GLU A 308 -14.56 18.76 -15.21
C GLU A 308 -15.08 18.05 -16.46
N LYS A 309 -14.18 17.54 -17.32
CA LYS A 309 -14.55 16.86 -18.57
C LYS A 309 -15.46 15.65 -18.33
N TYR A 310 -15.13 14.84 -17.33
CA TYR A 310 -15.89 13.63 -16.98
C TYR A 310 -16.92 13.85 -15.86
N ARG A 311 -17.12 15.10 -15.41
CA ARG A 311 -18.04 15.48 -14.33
C ARG A 311 -17.85 14.61 -13.08
N LEU A 312 -16.58 14.42 -12.70
CA LEU A 312 -16.20 13.64 -11.54
C LEU A 312 -16.49 14.45 -10.27
N ASN A 313 -17.45 13.98 -9.48
CA ASN A 313 -17.62 14.45 -8.11
C ASN A 313 -16.69 13.62 -7.21
N LEU A 314 -15.48 14.14 -6.99
CA LEU A 314 -14.48 13.51 -6.12
C LEU A 314 -14.45 14.23 -4.77
N PRO A 315 -14.40 13.50 -3.64
CA PRO A 315 -14.28 14.10 -2.31
C PRO A 315 -12.93 14.80 -2.15
N SER A 316 -12.89 15.78 -1.25
CA SER A 316 -11.63 16.39 -0.85
C SER A 316 -10.81 15.39 -0.02
N TYR A 317 -9.53 15.24 -0.38
CA TYR A 317 -8.59 14.44 0.40
C TYR A 317 -8.10 15.22 1.63
N PRO A 318 -8.12 14.64 2.83
CA PRO A 318 -7.72 15.35 4.05
C PRO A 318 -6.20 15.57 4.08
N GLY A 319 -5.78 16.82 4.35
CA GLY A 319 -4.37 17.19 4.50
C GLY A 319 -3.50 16.71 3.33
N THR A 320 -2.45 15.95 3.64
CA THR A 320 -1.53 15.32 2.67
C THR A 320 -1.86 13.86 2.39
N SER A 321 -3.02 13.36 2.82
CA SER A 321 -3.41 11.97 2.58
C SER A 321 -3.53 11.65 1.09
N MET A 322 -3.08 10.46 0.72
CA MET A 322 -3.20 9.90 -0.63
C MET A 322 -4.49 9.09 -0.84
N CYS A 323 -5.26 8.88 0.23
CA CYS A 323 -6.54 8.20 0.19
C CYS A 323 -7.59 8.93 1.03
N VAL A 324 -8.86 8.66 0.74
CA VAL A 324 -10.00 9.15 1.51
C VAL A 324 -11.07 8.07 1.55
N ARG A 325 -11.66 7.85 2.73
CA ARG A 325 -12.77 6.91 2.88
C ARG A 325 -14.02 7.47 2.21
N ILE A 326 -14.68 6.65 1.39
CA ILE A 326 -15.92 6.97 0.69
C ILE A 326 -17.02 5.96 1.05
N GLY A 327 -18.27 6.27 0.68
CA GLY A 327 -19.42 5.43 1.02
C GLY A 327 -19.90 5.58 2.47
N ARG A 328 -20.93 4.82 2.84
CA ARG A 328 -21.47 4.85 4.21
C ARG A 328 -20.50 4.15 5.15
N LYS A 329 -20.14 4.80 6.26
CA LYS A 329 -19.53 4.09 7.40
C LYS A 329 -20.51 2.99 7.81
N ALA A 330 -20.03 1.76 7.97
CA ALA A 330 -20.82 0.70 8.59
C ALA A 330 -21.37 1.26 9.91
N SER A 331 -22.70 1.28 10.03
CA SER A 331 -23.36 1.63 11.29
C SER A 331 -22.86 0.63 12.32
N THR A 332 -22.10 1.11 13.30
CA THR A 332 -21.75 0.31 14.47
C THR A 332 -23.04 -0.01 15.20
N SER A 333 -23.53 -1.25 15.05
CA SER A 333 -24.58 -1.83 15.88
C SER A 333 -24.03 -2.16 17.26
#